data_AF-A0A1F9V6Q4-F1
#
_entry.id   AF-A0A1F9V6Q4-F1
#
_cell.length_a   1.000
_cell.length_b   1.000
_cell.length_c   1.000
_cell.angle_alpha   90.00
_cell.angle_beta   90.00
_cell.angle_gamma   90.00
#
_symmetry.space_group_name_H-M   'P 1'
#
loop_
_entity.id
_entity.type
_entity.pdbx_description
1 polymer ?
#
loop_
_entity_poly.entity_id
_entity_poly.type
_entity_poly.pdbx_seq_one_letter_code
_entity_poly.pdbx_strand_id
1 'polypeptide(L)'
;MFHERASFWAGRLGVTFGAVRVKGQRTLWGSCSRRGNLNFNWRLTLAPPEILDYVVVHELAHRLEMNHSPRFWAIVERHCPDHTTHRRWLRKNGSALYLDKAESRVQPG
;
A
#
# COMPACT_ATOMS: atom_id res chain seq x y z
N MET A 1 6.86 5.70 -9.65
CA MET A 1 6.37 5.69 -8.25
C MET A 1 6.14 4.29 -7.67
N PHE A 2 5.02 3.58 -7.94
CA PHE A 2 4.73 2.29 -7.29
C PHE A 2 5.78 1.21 -7.57
N HIS A 3 6.17 1.06 -8.83
CA HIS A 3 7.19 0.09 -9.22
C HIS A 3 8.55 0.41 -8.57
N GLU A 4 8.99 1.68 -8.59
CA GLU A 4 10.25 2.10 -7.96
C GLU A 4 10.28 1.81 -6.46
N ARG A 5 9.20 2.14 -5.74
CA ARG A 5 9.08 1.83 -4.30
C ARG A 5 9.08 0.33 -4.07
N ALA A 6 8.36 -0.44 -4.88
CA ALA A 6 8.38 -1.90 -4.81
C ALA A 6 9.80 -2.45 -5.04
N SER A 7 10.53 -1.98 -6.06
CA SER A 7 11.92 -2.35 -6.32
C SER A 7 12.84 -2.02 -5.14
N PHE A 8 12.75 -0.80 -4.60
CA PHE A 8 13.56 -0.38 -3.46
C PHE A 8 13.32 -1.26 -2.22
N TRP A 9 12.06 -1.45 -1.84
CA TRP A 9 11.72 -2.25 -0.66
C TRP A 9 11.97 -3.74 -0.88
N ALA A 10 11.74 -4.26 -2.09
CA ALA A 10 12.04 -5.65 -2.42
C ALA A 10 13.53 -5.97 -2.22
N GLY A 11 14.42 -5.04 -2.62
CA GLY A 11 15.86 -5.15 -2.35
C GLY A 11 16.18 -5.19 -0.86
N ARG A 12 15.50 -4.38 -0.03
CA ARG A 12 15.67 -4.38 1.43
C ARG A 12 15.13 -5.63 2.12
N LEU A 13 14.02 -6.17 1.62
CA LEU A 13 13.40 -7.40 2.13
C LEU A 13 14.10 -8.67 1.62
N GLY A 14 14.95 -8.56 0.59
CA GLY A 14 15.62 -9.70 -0.04
C GLY A 14 14.66 -10.58 -0.84
N VAL A 15 13.62 -9.99 -1.45
CA VAL A 15 12.59 -10.71 -2.21
C VAL A 15 12.52 -10.22 -3.66
N THR A 16 11.92 -11.04 -4.53
CA THR A 16 11.53 -10.65 -5.88
C THR A 16 10.01 -10.59 -5.99
N PHE A 17 9.53 -9.81 -6.96
CA PHE A 17 8.12 -9.69 -7.31
C PHE A 17 7.93 -9.75 -8.82
N GLY A 18 6.70 -10.03 -9.23
CA GLY A 18 6.29 -10.10 -10.63
C GLY A 18 5.79 -8.74 -11.13
N ALA A 19 4.63 -8.73 -11.79
CA ALA A 19 4.06 -7.49 -12.31
C ALA A 19 3.54 -6.58 -11.18
N VAL A 20 3.73 -5.27 -11.34
CA VAL A 20 3.06 -4.23 -10.54
C VAL A 20 1.91 -3.66 -11.35
N ARG A 21 0.69 -3.66 -10.79
CA ARG A 21 -0.49 -3.06 -11.42
C ARG A 21 -1.12 -2.04 -10.49
N VAL A 22 -1.53 -0.92 -11.04
CA VAL A 22 -2.25 0.13 -10.32
C VAL A 22 -3.72 0.09 -10.75
N LYS A 23 -4.63 0.01 -9.80
CA LYS A 23 -6.07 -0.23 -10.03
C LYS A 23 -6.93 0.68 -9.16
N GLY A 24 -8.19 0.89 -9.54
CA GLY A 24 -9.19 1.58 -8.71
C GLY A 24 -10.05 0.61 -7.91
N GLN A 25 -9.44 -0.23 -7.06
CA GLN A 25 -10.18 -1.20 -6.25
C GLN A 25 -11.05 -0.48 -5.20
N ARG A 26 -12.21 -1.05 -4.84
CA ARG A 26 -13.12 -0.44 -3.85
C ARG A 26 -12.76 -0.79 -2.40
N THR A 27 -12.18 -1.97 -2.18
CA THR A 27 -12.05 -2.56 -0.85
C THR A 27 -10.60 -2.82 -0.42
N LEU A 28 -9.65 -2.74 -1.35
CA LEU A 28 -8.25 -3.07 -1.10
C LEU A 28 -7.34 -1.88 -1.42
N TRP A 29 -6.34 -1.68 -0.56
CA TRP A 29 -5.23 -0.77 -0.78
C TRP A 29 -4.11 -1.44 -1.57
N GLY A 30 -3.87 -2.73 -1.31
CA GLY A 30 -2.91 -3.55 -2.03
C GLY A 30 -3.31 -5.03 -2.02
N SER A 31 -2.60 -5.82 -2.82
CA SER A 31 -2.63 -7.29 -2.76
C SER A 31 -1.36 -7.87 -3.38
N CYS A 32 -0.83 -8.97 -2.83
CA CYS A 32 0.19 -9.79 -3.46
C CYS A 32 -0.34 -11.20 -3.74
N SER A 33 -0.19 -11.68 -4.98
CA SER A 33 -0.54 -13.07 -5.31
C SER A 33 0.58 -14.05 -4.93
N ARG A 34 0.27 -15.35 -4.85
CA ARG A 34 1.29 -16.41 -4.67
C ARG A 34 2.40 -16.38 -5.73
N ARG A 35 2.06 -15.95 -6.95
CA ARG A 35 3.01 -15.78 -8.08
C ARG A 35 3.85 -14.50 -7.96
N GLY A 36 3.62 -13.66 -6.95
CA GLY A 36 4.38 -12.44 -6.69
C GLY A 36 3.89 -11.20 -7.44
N ASN A 37 2.72 -11.25 -8.10
CA ASN A 37 2.16 -10.06 -8.73
C ASN A 37 1.57 -9.14 -7.66
N LEU A 38 1.93 -7.86 -7.72
CA LEU A 38 1.47 -6.82 -6.82
C LEU A 38 0.36 -6.00 -7.50
N ASN A 39 -0.75 -5.78 -6.80
CA ASN A 39 -1.72 -4.76 -7.17
C ASN A 39 -1.75 -3.69 -6.09
N PHE A 40 -1.88 -2.43 -6.50
CA PHE A 40 -2.05 -1.30 -5.60
C PHE A 40 -3.22 -0.42 -6.03
N ASN A 41 -3.85 0.24 -5.06
CA ASN A 41 -4.87 1.23 -5.33
C ASN A 41 -4.25 2.57 -5.74
N TRP A 42 -4.68 3.16 -6.86
CA TRP A 42 -4.15 4.47 -7.30
C TRP A 42 -4.37 5.56 -6.25
N ARG A 43 -5.42 5.46 -5.43
CA ARG A 43 -5.75 6.44 -4.38
C ARG A 43 -4.68 6.57 -3.30
N LEU A 44 -3.77 5.60 -3.18
CA LEU A 44 -2.59 5.72 -2.30
C LEU A 44 -1.67 6.88 -2.71
N THR A 45 -1.76 7.37 -3.94
CA THR A 45 -1.06 8.59 -4.38
C THR A 45 -1.56 9.87 -3.68
N LEU A 46 -2.76 9.83 -3.10
CA LEU A 46 -3.36 10.94 -2.33
C LEU A 46 -3.03 10.86 -0.83
N ALA A 47 -2.44 9.75 -0.38
CA ALA A 47 -2.01 9.57 1.00
C ALA A 47 -0.58 10.12 1.20
N PRO A 48 -0.18 10.42 2.45
CA PRO A 48 1.22 10.70 2.76
C PRO A 48 2.15 9.59 2.24
N PRO A 49 3.37 9.91 1.77
CA PRO A 49 4.30 8.96 1.17
C PRO A 49 4.59 7.71 2.03
N GLU A 50 4.67 7.87 3.34
CA GLU A 50 4.92 6.80 4.31
C GLU A 50 3.78 5.77 4.38
N ILE A 51 2.56 6.19 4.08
CA ILE A 51 1.40 5.29 4.00
C ILE A 51 1.49 4.40 2.77
N LEU A 52 1.93 4.97 1.65
CA LEU A 52 2.20 4.21 0.45
C LEU A 52 3.33 3.20 0.68
N ASP A 53 4.43 3.62 1.31
CA ASP A 53 5.55 2.72 1.66
C ASP A 53 5.09 1.57 2.55
N TYR A 54 4.26 1.87 3.56
CA TYR A 54 3.68 0.84 4.41
C TYR A 54 2.91 -0.21 3.61
N VAL A 55 2.03 0.20 2.68
CA VAL A 55 1.28 -0.75 1.86
C VAL A 55 2.22 -1.56 0.96
N VAL A 56 3.25 -0.93 0.37
CA VAL A 56 4.25 -1.64 -0.43
C VAL A 56 5.00 -2.70 0.39
N VAL A 57 5.48 -2.34 1.58
CA VAL A 57 6.14 -3.29 2.50
C VAL A 57 5.19 -4.41 2.91
N HIS A 58 3.92 -4.09 3.18
CA HIS A 58 2.89 -5.08 3.52
C HIS A 58 2.71 -6.11 2.40
N GLU A 59 2.55 -5.66 1.15
CA GLU A 59 2.38 -6.58 0.02
C GLU A 59 3.66 -7.36 -0.30
N LEU A 60 4.84 -6.78 -0.12
CA LEU A 60 6.10 -7.51 -0.31
C LEU A 60 6.36 -8.53 0.80
N ALA A 61 5.97 -8.24 2.05
CA ALA A 61 6.09 -9.19 3.17
C ALA A 61 5.33 -10.50 2.89
N HIS A 62 4.24 -10.42 2.10
CA HIS A 62 3.56 -11.62 1.65
C HIS A 62 4.47 -12.58 0.89
N ARG A 63 5.48 -12.10 0.13
CA ARG A 63 6.45 -12.98 -0.55
C ARG A 63 7.18 -13.95 0.39
N LEU A 64 7.25 -13.64 1.68
CA LEU A 64 7.84 -14.48 2.72
C LEU A 64 6.78 -15.20 3.57
N GLU A 65 5.63 -14.57 3.83
CA GLU A 65 4.55 -15.14 4.65
C GLU A 65 3.17 -14.76 4.10
N MET A 66 2.42 -15.73 3.56
CA MET A 66 1.18 -15.47 2.80
C MET A 66 -0.03 -15.10 3.67
N ASN A 67 0.04 -15.26 4.99
CA ASN A 67 -1.03 -14.95 5.94
C ASN A 67 -0.56 -13.85 6.92
N HIS A 68 -1.49 -13.23 7.66
CA HIS A 68 -1.17 -12.19 8.64
C HIS A 68 -0.78 -12.76 10.03
N SER A 69 0.02 -13.84 10.07
CA SER A 69 0.53 -14.43 11.31
C SER A 69 1.52 -13.51 12.05
N PRO A 70 1.90 -13.83 13.30
CA PRO A 70 2.97 -13.09 14.00
C PRO A 70 4.28 -12.99 13.20
N ARG A 71 4.62 -14.01 12.40
CA ARG A 71 5.80 -13.98 11.52
C ARG A 71 5.70 -12.91 10.44
N PHE A 72 4.53 -12.77 9.83
CA PHE A 72 4.27 -11.71 8.85
C PHE A 72 4.46 -10.33 9.48
N TRP A 73 3.86 -10.10 10.65
CA TRP A 73 3.96 -8.80 11.32
C TRP A 73 5.38 -8.49 11.79
N ALA A 74 6.17 -9.48 12.22
CA ALA A 74 7.58 -9.29 12.53
C ALA A 74 8.40 -8.85 11.31
N ILE A 75 8.10 -9.37 10.11
CA ILE A 75 8.73 -8.92 8.86
C ILE A 75 8.35 -7.47 8.56
N VAL A 76 7.06 -7.14 8.64
CA VAL A 76 6.58 -5.77 8.40
C VAL A 76 7.22 -4.79 9.39
N GLU A 77 7.25 -5.12 10.68
CA GLU A 77 7.84 -4.28 11.73
C GLU A 77 9.34 -4.03 11.53
N ARG A 78 10.09 -5.06 11.12
CA ARG A 78 11.53 -4.94 10.83
C ARG A 78 11.83 -3.88 9.76
N HIS A 79 10.97 -3.77 8.75
CA HIS A 79 11.19 -2.87 7.61
C HIS A 79 10.40 -1.56 7.69
N CYS A 80 9.33 -1.54 8.48
CA CYS A 80 8.47 -0.39 8.73
C CYS A 80 8.05 -0.38 10.22
N PRO A 81 8.91 0.09 11.14
CA PRO A 81 8.61 0.09 12.57
C PRO A 81 7.30 0.80 12.91
N ASP A 82 6.99 1.91 12.23
CA ASP A 82 5.76 2.70 12.41
C ASP A 82 4.50 2.10 11.75
N HIS A 83 4.53 0.84 11.34
CA HIS A 83 3.42 0.18 10.63
C HIS A 83 2.08 0.27 11.39
N THR A 84 2.09 0.25 12.72
CA THR A 84 0.88 0.38 13.53
C THR A 84 0.23 1.76 13.37
N THR A 85 1.05 2.82 13.32
CA THR A 85 0.63 4.20 13.05
C THR A 85 0.09 4.33 11.63
N HIS A 86 0.80 3.81 10.63
CA HIS A 86 0.36 3.86 9.23
C HIS A 86 -0.95 3.10 9.00
N ARG A 87 -1.09 1.91 9.61
CA ARG A 87 -2.34 1.14 9.56
C ARG A 87 -3.50 1.89 10.22
N ARG A 88 -3.25 2.55 11.36
CA ARG A 88 -4.26 3.39 12.03
C ARG A 88 -4.67 4.56 11.15
N TRP A 89 -3.71 5.20 10.48
CA TRP A 89 -3.97 6.29 9.56
C TRP A 89 -4.86 5.83 8.41
N LEU A 90 -4.58 4.68 7.77
CA LEU A 90 -5.44 4.14 6.70
C LEU A 90 -6.85 3.82 7.18
N ARG A 91 -7.00 3.29 8.39
CA ARG A 91 -8.33 3.02 8.97
C ARG A 91 -9.13 4.30 9.23
N LYS A 92 -8.46 5.38 9.66
CA LYS A 92 -9.10 6.66 9.98
C LYS A 92 -9.40 7.51 8.74
N ASN A 93 -8.46 7.58 7.79
CA ASN A 93 -8.49 8.53 6.69
C ASN A 93 -8.77 7.89 5.33
N GLY A 94 -8.71 6.56 5.23
CA GLY A 94 -8.82 5.85 3.96
C GLY A 94 -10.14 6.10 3.22
N SER A 95 -11.25 6.24 3.94
CA SER A 95 -12.56 6.58 3.35
C SER A 95 -12.55 7.95 2.66
N ALA A 96 -11.85 8.93 3.23
CA ALA A 96 -11.74 10.27 2.66
C ALA A 96 -10.97 10.29 1.33
N LEU A 97 -10.15 9.27 1.05
CA LEU A 97 -9.47 9.13 -0.26
C LEU A 97 -10.43 8.65 -1.37
N TYR A 98 -11.62 8.16 -1.02
CA TYR A 98 -12.66 7.77 -1.98
C TYR A 98 -13.74 8.82 -2.18
N LEU A 99 -13.88 9.74 -1.22
CA LEU A 99 -14.76 10.89 -1.38
C LEU A 99 -14.05 11.85 -2.33
N ASP A 100 -14.56 11.93 -3.56
CA ASP A 100 -14.16 13.00 -4.46
C ASP A 100 -14.40 14.33 -3.72
N LYS A 101 -13.39 15.20 -3.67
CA LYS A 101 -13.65 16.63 -3.45
C LYS A 101 -14.38 17.16 -4.70
N ALA A 102 -15.62 16.76 -4.91
CA ALA A 102 -16.60 17.59 -5.58
C ALA A 102 -16.88 18.72 -4.55
N GLU A 103 -16.60 20.00 -4.74
CA GLU A 103 -16.37 20.81 -5.93
C GLU A 103 -15.39 21.94 -5.57
N SER A 104 -14.37 22.18 -6.40
CA SER A 104 -13.75 23.51 -6.51
C SER A 104 -14.08 24.04 -7.89
N ARG A 105 -14.85 25.15 -7.95
CA ARG A 105 -15.32 25.91 -9.12
C ARG A 105 -16.40 25.22 -9.96
N VAL A 106 -17.65 25.68 -9.80
CA VAL A 106 -18.31 26.66 -10.70
C VAL A 106 -19.38 27.39 -9.89
N GLN A 107 -19.26 28.71 -9.73
CA GLN A 107 -20.44 29.56 -9.50
C GLN A 107 -20.88 30.07 -10.89
N PRO A 108 -22.12 29.84 -11.34
CA PRO A 108 -22.68 30.64 -12.40
C PRO A 108 -23.10 31.99 -11.80
N GLY A 109 -22.57 33.07 -12.38
CA GLY A 109 -23.15 34.41 -12.24
C GLY A 109 -24.41 34.57 -13.06
#